data_AF-A0A811R922-F1
#
_entry.id   AF-A0A811R922-F1
#
_cell.length_a   1.000
_cell.length_b   1.000
_cell.length_c   1.000
_cell.angle_alpha   90.00
_cell.angle_beta   90.00
_cell.angle_gamma   90.00
#
_symmetry.space_group_name_H-M   'P 1'
#
loop_
_entity.id
_entity.type
_entity.pdbx_description
1 polymer ?
#
loop_
_entity_poly.entity_id
_entity_poly.type
_entity_poly.pdbx_seq_one_letter_code
_entity_poly.pdbx_strand_id
1 'polypeptide(L)'
;MAPKLKEIYATDVVDAREKILNYIQRASLKNNIIYFDGWRGFGVTAVLRSIAQAIPSMKSPPPKLCFGRTIYIDCSWWESKRVMQRKIAEELRLDRKTMAMIEEQDQEDDFNGVDHGSRDVIREVSAMIDQTLRENRFMMIFITGSADEVALREIGIPEYYGMIIWTFGRRLVTMHEHDGIEKLVKNLRHTSLFINPSSYQTHNVVHCFLKRLPTELLAIHL
;
A
#
# COMPACT_ATOMS: atom_id res chain seq x y z
N MET A 1 -9.72 2.91 17.75
CA MET A 1 -10.16 4.30 17.52
C MET A 1 -10.36 4.46 16.02
N ALA A 2 -11.45 5.07 15.55
CA ALA A 2 -11.72 5.18 14.11
C ALA A 2 -10.74 6.16 13.41
N PRO A 3 -10.37 5.91 12.15
CA PRO A 3 -9.54 6.82 11.37
C PRO A 3 -10.28 8.14 11.09
N LYS A 4 -9.52 9.22 10.91
CA LYS A 4 -10.07 10.46 10.35
C LYS A 4 -10.46 10.22 8.89
N LEU A 5 -11.68 10.55 8.52
CA LEU A 5 -12.14 10.47 7.13
C LEU A 5 -11.80 11.76 6.38
N LYS A 6 -11.31 11.63 5.15
CA LYS A 6 -11.01 12.77 4.28
C LYS A 6 -11.45 12.50 2.84
N GLU A 7 -12.54 13.15 2.46
CA GLU A 7 -12.94 13.24 1.05
C GLU A 7 -12.07 14.26 0.30
N ILE A 8 -11.66 13.89 -0.92
CA ILE A 8 -10.97 14.77 -1.87
C ILE A 8 -11.72 14.84 -3.20
N TYR A 9 -11.79 16.03 -3.79
CA TYR A 9 -12.34 16.21 -5.13
C TYR A 9 -11.20 16.24 -6.12
N ALA A 10 -10.96 15.12 -6.82
CA ALA A 10 -9.84 14.95 -7.74
C ALA A 10 -10.32 14.45 -9.11
N THR A 11 -9.93 15.14 -10.18
CA THR A 11 -10.40 14.88 -11.56
C THR A 11 -9.60 13.83 -12.30
N ASP A 12 -8.36 13.60 -11.88
CA ASP A 12 -7.44 12.63 -12.47
C ASP A 12 -6.37 12.17 -11.46
N VAL A 13 -5.48 11.30 -11.93
CA VAL A 13 -4.39 10.71 -11.13
C VAL A 13 -3.40 11.74 -10.59
N VAL A 14 -3.08 12.77 -11.38
CA VAL A 14 -2.13 13.82 -11.00
C VAL A 14 -2.76 14.73 -9.97
N ASP A 15 -4.00 15.17 -10.21
CA ASP A 15 -4.74 16.00 -9.26
C ASP A 15 -4.98 15.28 -7.92
N ALA A 16 -5.30 13.99 -7.95
CA ALA A 16 -5.43 13.16 -6.76
C ALA A 16 -4.11 13.10 -5.97
N ARG A 17 -2.99 12.83 -6.65
CA ARG A 17 -1.66 12.84 -6.03
C ARG A 17 -1.38 14.17 -5.32
N GLU A 18 -1.54 15.29 -6.02
CA GLU A 18 -1.24 16.62 -5.46
C GLU A 18 -2.09 16.92 -4.22
N LYS A 19 -3.39 16.60 -4.27
CA LYS A 19 -4.30 16.81 -3.12
C LYS A 19 -3.93 15.93 -1.93
N ILE A 20 -3.57 14.67 -2.15
CA ILE A 20 -3.12 13.76 -1.10
C ILE A 20 -1.86 14.30 -0.43
N LEU A 21 -0.84 14.64 -1.22
CA LEU A 21 0.44 15.15 -0.71
C LEU A 21 0.28 16.47 0.04
N ASN A 22 -0.51 17.40 -0.52
CA ASN A 22 -0.82 18.68 0.12
C ASN A 22 -1.56 18.48 1.46
N TYR A 23 -2.51 17.55 1.52
CA TYR A 23 -3.22 17.25 2.75
C TYR A 23 -2.30 16.65 3.81
N ILE A 24 -1.47 15.66 3.44
CA ILE A 24 -0.49 15.04 4.35
C ILE A 24 0.46 16.08 4.95
N GLN A 25 0.94 17.02 4.13
CA GLN A 25 1.81 18.09 4.59
C GLN A 25 1.15 18.94 5.70
N ARG A 26 -0.15 19.21 5.58
CA ARG A 26 -0.89 20.10 6.50
C ARG A 26 -1.52 19.36 7.68
N ALA A 27 -1.83 18.09 7.53
CA ALA A 27 -2.57 17.33 8.54
C ALA A 27 -1.69 17.00 9.76
N SER A 28 -2.25 17.14 10.97
CA SER A 28 -1.71 16.55 12.18
C SER A 28 -2.32 15.16 12.35
N LEU A 29 -1.55 14.12 12.03
CA LEU A 29 -2.00 12.72 12.10
C LEU A 29 -1.54 12.08 13.41
N LYS A 30 -2.34 11.16 13.95
CA LYS A 30 -2.00 10.41 15.17
C LYS A 30 -0.87 9.42 14.95
N ASN A 31 -0.82 8.84 13.76
CA ASN A 31 0.28 8.06 13.23
C ASN A 31 0.40 8.39 11.73
N ASN A 32 1.40 7.86 11.04
CA ASN A 32 1.59 8.15 9.62
C ASN A 32 1.05 7.03 8.72
N ILE A 33 0.02 6.30 9.16
CA ILE A 33 -0.62 5.21 8.41
C ILE A 33 -1.91 5.73 7.78
N ILE A 34 -1.96 5.66 6.45
CA ILE A 34 -2.98 6.28 5.61
C ILE A 34 -3.56 5.22 4.69
N TYR A 35 -4.86 4.96 4.76
CA TYR A 35 -5.57 4.15 3.80
C TYR A 35 -6.05 5.01 2.62
N PHE A 36 -5.79 4.56 1.40
CA PHE A 36 -6.30 5.18 0.18
C PHE A 36 -7.28 4.25 -0.54
N ASP A 37 -8.53 4.69 -0.64
CA ASP A 37 -9.63 3.94 -1.24
C ASP A 37 -9.73 4.11 -2.76
N GLY A 38 -9.21 5.20 -3.31
CA GLY A 38 -9.45 5.56 -4.71
C GLY A 38 -10.91 5.97 -4.97
N TRP A 39 -11.31 6.05 -6.24
CA TRP A 39 -12.70 6.36 -6.59
C TRP A 39 -13.56 5.11 -6.40
N ARG A 40 -13.94 4.82 -5.15
CA ARG A 40 -14.59 3.57 -4.73
C ARG A 40 -13.82 2.33 -5.19
N GLY A 41 -12.50 2.34 -4.98
CA GLY A 41 -11.60 1.30 -5.42
C GLY A 41 -10.93 1.53 -6.79
N PHE A 42 -11.46 2.40 -7.65
CA PHE A 42 -10.82 2.63 -8.94
C PHE A 42 -9.60 3.55 -8.84
N GLY A 43 -8.62 3.33 -9.73
CA GLY A 43 -7.45 4.21 -9.88
C GLY A 43 -6.42 4.17 -8.75
N VAL A 44 -6.61 3.29 -7.75
CA VAL A 44 -5.75 3.17 -6.57
C VAL A 44 -4.29 2.97 -6.94
N THR A 45 -3.98 1.91 -7.70
CA THR A 45 -2.61 1.59 -8.12
C THR A 45 -1.97 2.72 -8.91
N ALA A 46 -2.74 3.39 -9.78
CA ALA A 46 -2.23 4.48 -10.60
C ALA A 46 -1.84 5.72 -9.76
N VAL A 47 -2.69 6.11 -8.80
CA VAL A 47 -2.41 7.23 -7.89
C VAL A 47 -1.25 6.90 -6.96
N LEU A 48 -1.25 5.72 -6.35
CA LEU A 48 -0.18 5.29 -5.45
C LEU A 48 1.17 5.20 -6.17
N ARG A 49 1.21 4.63 -7.38
CA ARG A 49 2.42 4.63 -8.22
C ARG A 49 2.89 6.04 -8.58
N SER A 50 1.95 6.93 -8.91
CA SER A 50 2.25 8.35 -9.19
C SER A 50 2.86 9.07 -7.97
N ILE A 51 2.40 8.75 -6.75
CA ILE A 51 3.00 9.26 -5.50
C ILE A 51 4.43 8.72 -5.33
N ALA A 52 4.65 7.41 -5.49
CA ALA A 52 5.98 6.79 -5.34
C ALA A 52 7.01 7.40 -6.31
N GLN A 53 6.59 7.79 -7.51
CA GLN A 53 7.45 8.43 -8.51
C GLN A 53 7.70 9.91 -8.24
N ALA A 54 6.71 10.62 -7.70
CA ALA A 54 6.80 12.05 -7.46
C ALA A 54 7.66 12.41 -6.23
N ILE A 55 7.57 11.63 -5.14
CA ILE A 55 8.29 11.94 -3.90
C ILE A 55 9.81 12.04 -4.11
N PRO A 56 10.50 11.06 -4.73
CA PRO A 56 11.95 11.14 -4.94
C PRO A 56 12.39 12.24 -5.92
N SER A 57 11.50 12.73 -6.79
CA SER A 57 11.82 13.75 -7.79
C SER A 57 11.60 15.19 -7.31
N MET A 58 11.15 15.39 -6.06
CA MET A 58 10.98 16.71 -5.46
C MET A 58 12.34 17.38 -5.22
N LYS A 59 12.57 18.54 -5.81
CA LYS A 59 13.81 19.32 -5.62
C LYS A 59 13.97 19.85 -4.19
N SER A 60 12.88 20.06 -3.46
CA SER A 60 12.88 20.56 -2.07
C SER A 60 11.62 20.09 -1.35
N PRO A 61 11.55 18.80 -0.94
CA PRO A 61 10.35 18.28 -0.31
C PRO A 61 10.09 18.98 1.03
N PRO A 62 8.83 19.31 1.34
CA PRO A 62 8.47 19.80 2.67
C PRO A 62 8.93 18.82 3.78
N PRO A 63 9.19 19.28 5.01
CA PRO A 63 9.71 18.41 6.08
C PRO A 63 8.90 17.12 6.30
N LYS A 64 7.56 17.17 6.21
CA LYS A 64 6.72 15.97 6.35
C LYS A 64 6.83 14.98 5.19
N LEU A 65 7.27 15.43 4.01
CA LEU A 65 7.46 14.62 2.80
C LEU A 65 8.94 14.35 2.49
N CYS A 66 9.85 14.78 3.37
CA CYS A 66 11.28 14.50 3.25
C CYS A 66 11.56 13.10 3.82
N PHE A 67 11.81 12.15 2.94
CA PHE A 67 12.12 10.75 3.26
C PHE A 67 13.49 10.40 2.70
N GLY A 68 14.30 9.66 3.46
CA GLY A 68 15.56 9.10 2.98
C GLY A 68 15.35 7.91 2.04
N ARG A 69 14.19 7.25 2.12
CA ARG A 69 13.84 6.13 1.24
C ARG A 69 12.36 6.18 0.86
N THR A 70 12.06 5.87 -0.40
CA THR A 70 10.70 5.58 -0.87
C THR A 70 10.65 4.13 -1.31
N ILE A 71 9.71 3.36 -0.76
CA ILE A 71 9.56 1.93 -0.96
C ILE A 71 8.17 1.70 -1.56
N TYR A 72 8.10 0.94 -2.65
CA TYR A 72 6.83 0.59 -3.30
C TYR A 72 6.70 -0.93 -3.32
N ILE A 73 5.73 -1.46 -2.58
CA ILE A 73 5.46 -2.89 -2.51
C ILE A 73 4.08 -3.17 -3.11
N ASP A 74 4.05 -4.00 -4.15
CA ASP A 74 2.81 -4.43 -4.81
C ASP A 74 2.56 -5.92 -4.56
N CYS A 75 1.81 -6.22 -3.51
CA CYS A 75 1.31 -7.55 -3.17
C CYS A 75 -0.17 -7.70 -3.54
N SER A 76 -0.62 -7.07 -4.63
CA SER A 76 -2.01 -7.16 -5.09
C SER A 76 -2.42 -8.59 -5.47
N TRP A 77 -1.47 -9.42 -5.91
CA TRP A 77 -1.64 -10.87 -5.98
C TRP A 77 -1.18 -11.47 -4.65
N TRP A 78 -2.10 -11.57 -3.70
CA TRP A 78 -1.81 -12.13 -2.39
C TRP A 78 -1.68 -13.66 -2.48
N GLU A 79 -0.61 -14.19 -1.90
CA GLU A 79 -0.39 -15.63 -1.76
C GLU A 79 -0.27 -16.00 -0.29
N SER A 80 0.72 -15.45 0.42
CA SER A 80 0.90 -15.65 1.85
C SER A 80 1.66 -14.48 2.49
N LYS A 81 1.67 -14.47 3.83
CA LYS A 81 2.50 -13.52 4.59
C LYS A 81 3.99 -13.72 4.28
N ARG A 82 4.42 -14.97 4.08
CA ARG A 82 5.80 -15.31 3.68
C ARG A 82 6.21 -14.66 2.36
N VAL A 83 5.39 -14.78 1.31
CA VAL A 83 5.66 -14.17 -0.02
C VAL A 83 5.75 -12.65 0.09
N MET A 84 4.86 -12.04 0.88
CA MET A 84 4.90 -10.60 1.15
C MET A 84 6.19 -10.18 1.89
N GLN A 85 6.58 -10.92 2.93
CA GLN A 85 7.80 -10.64 3.68
C GLN A 85 9.05 -10.74 2.78
N ARG A 86 9.12 -11.77 1.94
CA ARG A 86 10.18 -11.96 0.94
C ARG A 86 10.28 -10.75 0.01
N LYS A 87 9.15 -10.28 -0.53
CA LYS A 87 9.11 -9.11 -1.41
C LYS A 87 9.61 -7.84 -0.72
N ILE A 88 9.26 -7.64 0.56
CA ILE A 88 9.79 -6.51 1.35
C ILE A 88 11.30 -6.64 1.52
N ALA A 89 11.80 -7.82 1.86
CA ALA A 89 13.23 -8.07 2.02
C ALA A 89 14.03 -7.78 0.73
N GLU A 90 13.49 -8.20 -0.43
CA GLU A 90 14.06 -7.94 -1.75
C GLU A 90 14.11 -6.44 -2.10
N GLU A 91 13.00 -5.73 -1.89
CA GLU A 91 12.90 -4.28 -2.12
C GLU A 91 13.79 -3.49 -1.15
N LEU A 92 13.98 -4.01 0.06
CA LEU A 92 14.94 -3.48 1.02
C LEU A 92 16.39 -3.81 0.67
N ARG A 93 16.62 -4.79 -0.21
CA ARG A 93 17.92 -5.35 -0.57
C ARG A 93 18.66 -5.90 0.66
N LEU A 94 17.94 -6.66 1.50
CA LEU A 94 18.55 -7.31 2.65
C LEU A 94 19.65 -8.28 2.23
N ASP A 95 20.57 -8.55 3.16
CA ASP A 95 21.77 -9.31 2.86
C ASP A 95 21.47 -10.78 2.49
N ARG A 96 22.46 -11.44 1.89
CA ARG A 96 22.34 -12.84 1.47
C ARG A 96 21.99 -13.76 2.64
N LYS A 97 22.45 -13.44 3.85
CA LYS A 97 22.18 -14.25 5.04
C LYS A 97 20.70 -14.21 5.39
N THR A 98 20.09 -13.03 5.36
CA THR A 98 18.67 -12.82 5.60
C THR A 98 17.84 -13.49 4.51
N MET A 99 18.24 -13.37 3.24
CA MET A 99 17.56 -14.06 2.14
C MET A 99 17.65 -15.58 2.25
N ALA A 100 18.79 -16.12 2.73
CA ALA A 100 18.97 -17.55 2.98
C ALA A 100 18.05 -18.09 4.08
N MET A 101 17.76 -17.30 5.13
CA MET A 101 16.80 -17.72 6.17
C MET A 101 15.40 -17.99 5.58
N ILE A 102 14.98 -17.20 4.59
CA ILE A 102 13.68 -17.41 3.93
C ILE A 102 13.70 -18.68 3.08
N GLU A 103 14.80 -18.91 2.36
CA GLU A 103 14.98 -20.13 1.54
C GLU A 103 15.02 -21.40 2.39
N GLU A 104 15.81 -21.40 3.46
CA GLU A 104 15.93 -22.54 4.38
C GLU A 104 14.58 -22.90 5.00
N GLN A 105 13.81 -21.89 5.44
CA GLN A 105 12.50 -22.14 6.00
C GLN A 105 11.48 -22.58 4.93
N ASP A 106 11.55 -22.06 3.70
CA ASP A 106 10.66 -22.51 2.62
C ASP A 106 10.93 -23.98 2.24
N GLN A 107 12.20 -24.41 2.25
CA GLN A 107 12.59 -25.81 2.04
C GLN A 107 12.12 -26.73 3.17
N GLU A 108 12.24 -26.30 4.42
CA GLU A 108 11.72 -27.04 5.57
C GLU A 108 10.19 -27.15 5.52
N ASP A 109 9.50 -26.06 5.17
CA ASP A 109 8.04 -26.03 5.00
C ASP A 109 7.60 -26.95 3.83
N ASP A 110 8.37 -27.01 2.73
CA ASP A 110 8.14 -27.94 1.62
C ASP A 110 8.31 -29.40 2.05
N PHE A 111 9.37 -29.72 2.81
CA PHE A 111 9.63 -31.07 3.33
C PHE A 111 8.51 -31.55 4.26
N ASN A 112 7.98 -30.63 5.08
CA ASN A 112 6.89 -30.90 6.02
C ASN A 112 5.50 -30.82 5.36
N GLY A 113 5.41 -30.52 4.06
CA GLY A 113 4.14 -30.44 3.34
C GLY A 113 3.25 -29.27 3.77
N VAL A 114 3.83 -28.18 4.26
CA VAL A 114 3.10 -26.98 4.68
C VAL A 114 2.57 -26.25 3.45
N ASP A 115 1.26 -26.01 3.43
CA ASP A 115 0.59 -25.27 2.36
C ASP A 115 1.19 -23.86 2.19
N HIS A 116 1.52 -23.49 0.94
CA HIS A 116 2.17 -22.20 0.63
C HIS A 116 1.35 -20.99 1.10
N GLY A 117 0.03 -21.04 0.99
CA GLY A 117 -0.87 -19.96 1.39
C GLY A 117 -0.92 -19.75 2.90
N SER A 118 -0.64 -20.81 3.67
CA SER A 118 -0.62 -20.78 5.13
C SER A 118 0.70 -20.30 5.74
N ARG A 119 1.77 -20.17 4.95
CA ARG A 119 3.12 -19.83 5.45
C ARG A 119 3.15 -18.44 6.07
N ASP A 120 3.56 -18.39 7.34
CA ASP A 120 3.68 -17.17 8.11
C ASP A 120 5.07 -16.51 7.95
N VAL A 121 5.20 -15.31 8.48
CA VAL A 121 6.46 -14.54 8.54
C VAL A 121 7.52 -15.26 9.39
N ILE A 122 8.79 -15.05 9.05
CA ILE A 122 9.94 -15.48 9.85
C ILE A 122 10.33 -14.33 10.77
N ARG A 123 10.39 -14.56 12.09
CA ARG A 123 10.54 -13.50 13.08
C ARG A 123 11.90 -12.79 12.98
N GLU A 124 12.95 -13.55 12.70
CA GLU A 124 14.30 -13.07 12.49
C GLU A 124 14.37 -12.12 11.29
N VAL A 125 13.69 -12.48 10.19
CA VAL A 125 13.60 -11.63 8.99
C VAL A 125 12.81 -10.35 9.29
N SER A 126 11.71 -10.44 10.06
CA SER A 126 10.98 -9.25 10.51
C SER A 126 11.86 -8.31 11.35
N ALA A 127 12.74 -8.85 12.19
CA ALA A 127 13.69 -8.03 12.96
C ALA A 127 14.70 -7.30 12.04
N MET A 128 15.20 -7.98 10.99
CA MET A 128 16.11 -7.37 10.01
C MET A 128 15.41 -6.28 9.18
N ILE A 129 14.14 -6.50 8.80
CA ILE A 129 13.30 -5.50 8.13
C ILE A 129 13.13 -4.27 9.03
N ASP A 130 12.75 -4.46 10.30
CA ASP A 130 12.54 -3.37 11.27
C ASP A 130 13.82 -2.55 11.47
N GLN A 131 14.96 -3.21 11.67
CA GLN A 131 16.25 -2.56 11.80
C GLN A 131 16.60 -1.72 10.58
N THR A 132 16.45 -2.29 9.37
CA THR A 132 16.76 -1.60 8.11
C THR A 132 15.86 -0.38 7.89
N LEU A 133 14.56 -0.50 8.20
CA LEU A 133 13.60 0.60 8.08
C LEU A 133 13.84 1.73 9.09
N ARG A 134 14.58 1.47 10.18
CA ARG A 134 14.93 2.49 11.17
C ARG A 134 16.19 3.28 10.82
N GLU A 135 16.96 2.89 9.83
CA GLU A 135 18.17 3.62 9.43
C GLU A 135 17.85 4.99 8.84
N ASN A 136 16.72 5.09 8.13
CA ASN A 136 16.26 6.31 7.49
C ASN A 136 14.75 6.44 7.59
N ARG A 137 14.25 7.66 7.75
CA ARG A 137 12.82 7.93 7.64
C ARG A 137 12.34 7.54 6.24
N PHE A 138 11.33 6.68 6.15
CA PHE A 138 10.84 6.13 4.89
C PHE A 138 9.40 6.56 4.57
N MET A 139 9.08 6.55 3.28
CA MET A 139 7.71 6.43 2.76
C MET A 139 7.54 5.03 2.20
N MET A 140 6.52 4.31 2.65
CA MET A 140 6.14 3.01 2.09
C MET A 140 4.77 3.12 1.45
N ILE A 141 4.71 2.75 0.18
CA ILE A 141 3.47 2.55 -0.56
C ILE A 141 3.21 1.06 -0.62
N PHE A 142 2.07 0.64 -0.09
CA PHE A 142 1.79 -0.78 0.08
C PHE A 142 0.43 -1.17 -0.49
N ILE A 143 0.43 -2.00 -1.51
CA ILE A 143 -0.78 -2.57 -2.10
C ILE A 143 -0.84 -4.03 -1.69
N THR A 144 -1.92 -4.46 -1.04
CA THR A 144 -2.09 -5.87 -0.69
C THR A 144 -3.45 -6.41 -1.15
N GLY A 145 -3.44 -7.59 -1.76
CA GLY A 145 -4.65 -8.31 -2.15
C GLY A 145 -5.35 -9.02 -0.99
N SER A 146 -4.80 -8.95 0.23
CA SER A 146 -5.42 -9.51 1.43
C SER A 146 -6.82 -8.93 1.63
N ALA A 147 -7.75 -9.77 2.06
CA ALA A 147 -9.11 -9.35 2.41
C ALA A 147 -9.14 -8.49 3.68
N ASP A 148 -8.19 -8.72 4.59
CA ASP A 148 -8.12 -8.08 5.90
C ASP A 148 -6.85 -7.23 6.08
N GLU A 149 -6.93 -6.28 7.01
CA GLU A 149 -5.81 -5.44 7.44
C GLU A 149 -4.67 -6.33 7.95
N VAL A 150 -3.49 -6.23 7.33
CA VAL A 150 -2.31 -6.99 7.74
C VAL A 150 -1.59 -6.27 8.88
N ALA A 151 -1.24 -6.99 9.94
CA ALA A 151 -0.48 -6.45 11.05
C ALA A 151 0.96 -6.12 10.62
N LEU A 152 1.22 -4.85 10.29
CA LEU A 152 2.50 -4.37 9.77
C LEU A 152 3.70 -4.72 10.65
N ARG A 153 3.50 -4.72 11.99
CA ARG A 153 4.52 -5.12 12.96
C ARG A 153 4.95 -6.58 12.84
N GLU A 154 4.05 -7.49 12.49
CA GLU A 154 4.38 -8.91 12.34
C GLU A 154 5.40 -9.10 11.21
N ILE A 155 5.30 -8.30 10.15
CA ILE A 155 6.21 -8.34 8.99
C ILE A 155 7.47 -7.48 9.21
N GLY A 156 7.59 -6.81 10.38
CA GLY A 156 8.75 -5.98 10.70
C GLY A 156 8.65 -4.53 10.27
N ILE A 157 7.48 -4.02 9.92
CA ILE A 157 7.31 -2.61 9.51
C ILE A 157 7.01 -1.74 10.75
N PRO A 158 7.87 -0.75 11.10
CA PRO A 158 7.65 0.11 12.26
C PRO A 158 6.65 1.24 11.95
N GLU A 159 5.44 1.12 12.51
CA GLU A 159 4.27 2.00 12.32
C GLU A 159 4.48 3.50 12.63
N TYR A 160 5.52 3.86 13.39
CA TYR A 160 5.77 5.22 13.88
C TYR A 160 7.06 5.86 13.36
N TYR A 161 7.85 5.13 12.57
CA TYR A 161 9.17 5.59 12.14
C TYR A 161 9.15 6.22 10.73
N GLY A 162 8.24 5.74 9.88
CA GLY A 162 8.04 6.24 8.52
C GLY A 162 6.65 6.80 8.29
N MET A 163 6.27 6.84 7.02
CA MET A 163 4.91 7.06 6.54
C MET A 163 4.50 5.89 5.66
N ILE A 164 3.26 5.46 5.81
CA ILE A 164 2.71 4.31 5.10
C ILE A 164 1.41 4.75 4.45
N ILE A 165 1.37 4.70 3.12
CA ILE A 165 0.14 4.83 2.36
C ILE A 165 -0.17 3.45 1.81
N TRP A 166 -1.30 2.88 2.22
CA TRP A 166 -1.66 1.55 1.81
C TRP A 166 -3.09 1.43 1.34
N THR A 167 -3.35 0.30 0.70
CA THR A 167 -4.66 -0.12 0.26
C THR A 167 -4.72 -1.64 0.33
N PHE A 168 -5.88 -2.17 0.67
CA PHE A 168 -6.09 -3.60 0.75
C PHE A 168 -7.53 -3.97 0.43
N GLY A 169 -7.73 -5.17 -0.10
CA GLY A 169 -9.02 -5.68 -0.55
C GLY A 169 -8.94 -6.36 -1.92
N ARG A 170 -10.00 -7.10 -2.27
CA ARG A 170 -10.10 -7.87 -3.51
C ARG A 170 -9.86 -7.00 -4.73
N ARG A 171 -9.26 -7.59 -5.77
CA ARG A 171 -9.12 -6.99 -7.11
C ARG A 171 -10.37 -6.23 -7.51
N LEU A 172 -10.17 -4.92 -7.64
CA LEU A 172 -11.15 -3.87 -7.85
C LEU A 172 -11.73 -3.93 -9.26
N VAL A 173 -12.61 -4.91 -9.50
CA VAL A 173 -13.50 -4.91 -10.68
C VAL A 173 -14.90 -4.40 -10.31
N THR A 174 -15.25 -4.37 -9.02
CA THR A 174 -16.56 -3.91 -8.56
C THR A 174 -16.43 -2.66 -7.67
N MET A 175 -17.11 -1.58 -8.05
CA MET A 175 -17.28 -0.42 -7.18
C MET A 175 -17.98 -0.88 -5.90
N HIS A 176 -17.38 -0.62 -4.74
CA HIS A 176 -18.06 -0.92 -3.48
C HIS A 176 -19.19 0.09 -3.22
N GLU A 177 -20.31 -0.38 -2.68
CA GLU A 177 -21.42 0.45 -2.22
C GLU A 177 -21.01 1.28 -0.98
N HIS A 178 -21.74 2.35 -0.67
CA HIS A 178 -21.41 3.24 0.47
C HIS A 178 -21.30 2.47 1.80
N ASP A 179 -22.14 1.45 2.02
CA ASP A 179 -22.13 0.62 3.23
C ASP A 179 -20.82 -0.18 3.39
N GLY A 180 -20.13 -0.45 2.27
CA GLY A 180 -18.82 -1.10 2.26
C GLY A 180 -17.72 -0.23 2.88
N ILE A 181 -17.78 1.09 2.68
CA ILE A 181 -16.80 2.04 3.22
C ILE A 181 -16.93 2.11 4.75
N GLU A 182 -18.15 2.21 5.27
CA GLU A 182 -18.34 2.25 6.73
C GLU A 182 -17.84 0.99 7.43
N LYS A 183 -18.13 -0.17 6.84
CA LYS A 183 -17.67 -1.47 7.38
C LYS A 183 -16.15 -1.55 7.36
N LEU A 184 -15.52 -1.15 6.26
CA LEU A 184 -14.07 -1.10 6.13
C LEU A 184 -13.45 -0.16 7.18
N VAL A 185 -13.96 1.06 7.31
CA VAL A 185 -13.48 2.06 8.28
C VAL A 185 -13.58 1.56 9.73
N LYS A 186 -14.64 0.81 10.07
CA LYS A 186 -14.82 0.20 11.40
C LYS A 186 -13.78 -0.89 11.69
N ASN A 187 -13.29 -1.56 10.66
CA ASN A 187 -12.31 -2.64 10.78
C ASN A 187 -10.87 -2.15 10.86
N LEU A 188 -10.58 -0.92 10.40
CA LEU A 188 -9.26 -0.32 10.49
C LEU A 188 -8.84 -0.06 11.93
N ARG A 189 -7.76 -0.73 12.37
CA ARG A 189 -7.20 -0.63 13.72
C ARG A 189 -5.98 0.27 13.77
N HIS A 190 -5.14 0.24 12.74
CA HIS A 190 -3.84 0.92 12.74
C HIS A 190 -3.84 2.18 11.87
N THR A 191 -4.82 2.34 10.98
CA THR A 191 -4.93 3.52 10.11
C THR A 191 -5.41 4.76 10.89
N SER A 192 -4.73 5.90 10.72
CA SER A 192 -5.18 7.17 11.32
C SER A 192 -5.93 8.07 10.35
N LEU A 193 -5.74 7.87 9.04
CA LEU A 193 -6.37 8.66 7.99
C LEU A 193 -6.88 7.75 6.88
N PHE A 194 -8.15 7.92 6.53
CA PHE A 194 -8.75 7.26 5.38
C PHE A 194 -9.09 8.33 4.34
N ILE A 195 -8.52 8.20 3.14
CA ILE A 195 -8.71 9.14 2.04
C ILE A 195 -9.54 8.47 0.95
N ASN A 196 -10.65 9.11 0.57
CA ASN A 196 -11.48 8.70 -0.55
C ASN A 196 -11.73 9.86 -1.53
N PRO A 197 -11.36 9.70 -2.79
CA PRO A 197 -11.85 10.55 -3.87
C PRO A 197 -13.38 10.53 -4.01
N SER A 198 -13.96 11.70 -4.25
CA SER A 198 -15.40 11.86 -4.40
C SER A 198 -15.94 11.09 -5.60
N SER A 199 -17.02 10.33 -5.41
CA SER A 199 -17.59 9.48 -6.46
C SER A 199 -18.28 10.26 -7.57
N TYR A 200 -18.60 11.54 -7.39
CA TYR A 200 -19.16 12.39 -8.46
C TYR A 200 -18.23 12.53 -9.66
N GLN A 201 -16.93 12.27 -9.49
CA GLN A 201 -15.95 12.37 -10.56
C GLN A 201 -15.57 11.02 -11.19
N THR A 202 -16.17 9.91 -10.72
CA THR A 202 -15.84 8.56 -11.20
C THR A 202 -16.02 8.42 -12.70
N HIS A 203 -17.05 9.04 -13.29
CA HIS A 203 -17.31 8.97 -14.73
C HIS A 203 -16.20 9.62 -15.57
N ASN A 204 -15.72 10.79 -15.14
CA ASN A 204 -14.61 11.48 -15.80
C ASN A 204 -13.31 10.67 -15.70
N VAL A 205 -13.08 10.07 -14.54
CA VAL A 205 -11.87 9.31 -14.23
C VAL A 205 -11.84 7.98 -14.98
N VAL A 206 -12.93 7.23 -15.01
CA VAL A 206 -13.06 5.99 -15.80
C VAL A 206 -12.82 6.29 -17.28
N HIS A 207 -13.41 7.37 -17.81
CA HIS A 207 -13.16 7.79 -19.18
C HIS A 207 -11.69 8.16 -19.45
N CYS A 208 -11.01 8.83 -18.50
CA CYS A 208 -9.57 9.08 -18.59
C CYS A 208 -8.74 7.80 -18.55
N PHE A 209 -9.14 6.79 -17.77
CA PHE A 209 -8.45 5.50 -17.73
C PHE A 209 -8.68 4.68 -19.00
N LEU A 210 -9.92 4.62 -19.51
CA LEU A 210 -10.27 3.93 -20.75
C LEU A 210 -9.52 4.51 -21.96
N LYS A 211 -9.36 5.84 -22.02
CA LYS A 211 -8.57 6.51 -23.07
C LYS A 211 -7.07 6.22 -23.01
N ARG A 212 -6.55 5.68 -21.91
CA ARG A 212 -5.13 5.36 -21.71
C ARG A 212 -4.84 3.86 -21.77
N LEU A 213 -5.85 3.01 -21.91
CA LEU A 213 -5.65 1.59 -22.15
C LEU A 213 -5.22 1.36 -23.60
N PRO A 214 -4.18 0.54 -23.86
CA PRO A 214 -3.89 0.04 -25.19
C PRO A 214 -5.15 -0.57 -25.81
N THR A 215 -5.40 -0.32 -27.08
CA THR A 215 -6.62 -0.74 -27.81
C THR A 215 -6.88 -2.26 -27.70
N GLU A 216 -5.84 -3.05 -27.45
CA GLU A 216 -5.89 -4.50 -27.27
C GLU A 216 -6.57 -4.96 -25.97
N LEU A 217 -6.61 -4.12 -24.93
CA LEU A 217 -7.27 -4.43 -23.65
C LEU A 217 -8.76 -4.05 -23.62
N LEU A 218 -9.24 -3.28 -24.61
CA LEU A 218 -10.67 -2.94 -24.73
C LEU A 218 -11.52 -4.16 -25.17
N ALA A 219 -10.89 -5.22 -25.68
CA ALA A 219 -11.58 -6.42 -26.18
C ALA A 219 -12.00 -7.42 -25.08
N ILE A 220 -11.60 -7.21 -23.81
CA ILE A 220 -11.91 -8.15 -22.70
C ILE A 220 -13.16 -7.69 -21.90
N HIS A 221 -13.83 -6.61 -22.31
CA HIS A 221 -14.95 -6.01 -21.54
C HIS A 221 -16.29 -5.92 -22.31
N LEU A 222 -16.53 -6.83 -23.26
CA LEU A 222 -17.88 -7.11 -23.77
C LEU A 222 -18.28 -8.54 -23.42
#